data_AF-A0A258KG52-F1
#
_entry.id   AF-A0A258KG52-F1
#
_cell.length_a   1.000
_cell.length_b   1.000
_cell.length_c   1.000
_cell.angle_alpha   90.00
_cell.angle_beta   90.00
_cell.angle_gamma   90.00
#
_symmetry.space_group_name_H-M   'P 1'
#
loop_
_entity.id
_entity.type
_entity.pdbx_description
1 polymer ?
#
loop_
_entity_poly.entity_id
_entity_poly.type
_entity_poly.pdbx_seq_one_letter_code
_entity_poly.pdbx_strand_id
1 'polypeptide(L)'
;MKPIRSLAILLGIALLLNACYYDKADLLYPNSTGAGGVCDTVGIVSYSQKVVPILQTACYSCHTVSNPSGGIAMATYATDKAIAVNGKLYGSINH
;
A
#
# COMPACT_ATOMS: atom_id res chain seq x y z
N MET A 1 11.47 36.50 -33.45
CA MET A 1 11.68 35.05 -33.17
C MET A 1 11.86 34.72 -31.68
N LYS A 2 12.59 35.54 -30.90
CA LYS A 2 12.78 35.33 -29.45
C LYS A 2 11.50 35.33 -28.59
N PRO A 3 10.49 36.22 -28.78
CA PRO A 3 9.32 36.25 -27.89
C PRO A 3 8.33 35.12 -28.20
N ILE A 4 8.26 34.68 -29.46
CA ILE A 4 7.38 33.58 -29.90
C ILE A 4 7.88 32.23 -29.34
N ARG A 5 9.20 32.03 -29.28
CA ARG A 5 9.81 30.86 -28.64
C ARG A 5 9.57 30.84 -27.14
N SER A 6 9.72 31.97 -26.45
CA SER A 6 9.43 32.07 -25.02
C SER A 6 7.95 31.83 -24.71
N LEU A 7 7.04 32.32 -25.56
CA LEU A 7 5.59 32.12 -25.40
C LEU A 7 5.19 30.65 -25.64
N ALA A 8 5.79 29.97 -26.61
CA ALA A 8 5.54 28.55 -26.87
C ALA A 8 6.05 27.66 -25.72
N ILE A 9 7.19 28.00 -25.10
CA ILE A 9 7.73 27.27 -23.94
C ILE A 9 6.84 27.46 -22.71
N LEU A 10 6.37 28.69 -22.44
CA LEU A 10 5.44 28.99 -21.35
C LEU A 10 4.10 28.26 -21.51
N LEU A 11 3.56 28.22 -22.74
CA LEU A 11 2.32 27.49 -23.02
C LEU A 11 2.52 25.98 -22.85
N GLY A 12 3.64 25.42 -23.34
CA GLY A 12 3.96 24.00 -23.16
C GLY A 12 4.10 23.57 -21.69
N ILE A 13 4.72 24.41 -20.84
CA ILE A 13 4.84 24.14 -19.41
C ILE A 13 3.48 24.19 -18.71
N ALA A 14 2.59 25.11 -19.11
CA ALA A 14 1.25 25.21 -18.54
C ALA A 14 0.40 23.95 -18.81
N LEU A 15 0.58 23.27 -19.95
CA LEU A 15 -0.11 22.00 -20.23
C LEU A 15 0.36 20.85 -19.34
N LEU A 16 1.62 20.84 -18.88
CA LEU A 16 2.19 19.75 -18.07
C LEU A 16 1.74 19.78 -16.59
N LEU A 17 1.19 20.90 -16.11
CA LEU A 17 0.73 21.05 -14.73
C LEU A 17 -0.54 20.23 -14.41
N ASN A 18 -1.26 19.72 -15.42
CA ASN A 18 -2.44 18.87 -15.24
C ASN A 18 -2.10 17.37 -15.08
N ALA A 19 -0.82 17.00 -15.13
CA ALA A 19 -0.40 15.60 -15.06
C ALA A 19 -0.32 15.03 -13.62
N CYS A 20 -0.36 15.87 -12.58
CA CYS A 20 -0.51 15.41 -11.20
C CYS A 20 -1.99 15.31 -10.83
N TYR A 21 -2.69 14.34 -11.40
CA TYR A 21 -4.03 13.97 -10.95
C TYR A 21 -3.88 13.03 -9.74
N TYR A 22 -4.31 13.50 -8.57
CA TYR A 22 -4.28 12.69 -7.35
C TYR A 22 -5.51 11.77 -7.35
N ASP A 23 -5.30 10.52 -7.73
CA ASP A 23 -6.34 9.50 -7.69
C ASP A 23 -6.75 9.22 -6.24
N LYS A 24 -8.05 9.29 -5.97
CA LYS A 24 -8.60 8.86 -4.68
C LYS A 24 -8.84 7.36 -4.77
N ALA A 25 -7.98 6.56 -4.14
CA ALA A 25 -8.08 5.10 -4.16
C ALA A 25 -9.51 4.62 -3.81
N ASP A 26 -10.17 5.31 -2.89
CA ASP A 26 -11.53 5.05 -2.46
C ASP A 26 -12.59 5.20 -3.57
N LEU A 27 -12.35 6.05 -4.56
CA LEU A 27 -13.21 6.23 -5.74
C LEU A 27 -12.93 5.18 -6.82
N LEU A 28 -11.68 4.76 -6.96
CA LEU A 28 -11.26 3.75 -7.95
C LEU A 28 -11.60 2.33 -7.51
N TYR A 29 -11.62 2.09 -6.20
CA TYR A 29 -11.89 0.78 -5.62
C TYR A 29 -13.07 0.83 -4.65
N PRO A 30 -14.30 1.05 -5.15
CA PRO A 30 -15.49 1.22 -4.32
C PRO A 30 -15.86 -0.04 -3.50
N ASN A 31 -15.28 -1.20 -3.82
CA ASN A 31 -15.47 -2.45 -3.08
C ASN A 31 -14.18 -2.96 -2.41
N SER A 32 -13.14 -2.13 -2.34
CA SER A 32 -12.06 -2.35 -1.39
C SER A 32 -12.61 -2.19 0.02
N THR A 33 -12.15 -3.02 0.94
CA THR A 33 -12.44 -3.01 2.38
C THR A 33 -12.06 -1.70 3.12
N GLY A 34 -11.85 -0.60 2.38
CA GLY A 34 -11.41 0.69 2.90
C GLY A 34 -12.43 1.83 2.82
N ALA A 35 -13.38 1.85 1.87
CA ALA A 35 -14.20 3.08 1.70
C ALA A 35 -15.61 2.94 1.09
N GLY A 36 -16.10 1.74 0.77
CA GLY A 36 -17.45 1.58 0.21
C GLY A 36 -18.06 0.18 0.25
N GLY A 37 -17.29 -0.83 0.67
CA GLY A 37 -17.83 -2.16 0.95
C GLY A 37 -18.69 -2.16 2.22
N VAL A 38 -19.59 -3.14 2.33
CA VAL A 38 -20.37 -3.38 3.56
C VAL A 38 -19.40 -3.49 4.74
N CYS A 39 -19.32 -2.44 5.57
CA CYS A 39 -18.55 -2.47 6.79
C CYS A 39 -19.20 -3.49 7.73
N ASP A 40 -18.60 -4.68 7.81
CA ASP A 40 -19.01 -5.68 8.78
C ASP A 40 -18.67 -5.19 10.19
N THR A 41 -19.68 -4.67 10.89
CA THR A 41 -19.58 -4.20 12.28
C THR A 41 -19.88 -5.30 13.30
N VAL A 42 -20.27 -6.49 12.83
CA VAL A 42 -20.74 -7.60 13.67
C VAL A 42 -19.69 -8.71 13.75
N GLY A 43 -18.93 -8.91 12.68
CA GLY A 43 -17.87 -9.91 12.61
C GLY A 43 -16.70 -9.61 13.56
N ILE A 44 -16.17 -10.67 14.18
CA ILE A 44 -14.95 -10.57 14.96
C ILE A 44 -13.77 -10.31 14.01
N VAL A 45 -13.14 -9.15 14.16
CA VAL A 45 -11.88 -8.82 13.47
C VAL A 45 -10.74 -9.14 14.42
N SER A 46 -10.03 -10.22 14.14
CA SER A 46 -8.85 -10.63 14.92
C SER A 46 -7.65 -10.89 14.01
N TYR A 47 -6.45 -10.69 14.56
CA TYR A 47 -5.19 -10.97 13.86
C TYR A 47 -5.14 -12.42 13.34
N SER A 48 -5.55 -13.39 14.15
CA SER A 48 -5.53 -14.81 13.76
C SER A 48 -6.50 -15.14 12.64
N GLN A 49 -7.69 -14.52 12.60
CA GLN A 49 -8.71 -14.83 11.59
C GLN A 49 -8.54 -14.04 10.30
N LYS A 50 -8.04 -12.80 10.36
CA LYS A 50 -8.03 -11.89 9.21
C LYS A 50 -6.63 -11.62 8.66
N VAL A 51 -5.60 -11.65 9.50
CA VAL A 51 -4.23 -11.25 9.10
C VAL A 51 -3.36 -12.48 8.83
N VAL A 52 -3.34 -13.46 9.74
CA VAL A 52 -2.47 -14.65 9.62
C VAL A 52 -2.66 -15.41 8.31
N PRO A 53 -3.87 -15.68 7.79
CA PRO A 53 -4.03 -16.39 6.52
C PRO A 53 -3.39 -15.68 5.32
N ILE A 54 -3.42 -14.34 5.32
CA ILE A 54 -2.79 -13.52 4.28
C ILE A 54 -1.27 -13.65 4.36
N LEU A 55 -0.71 -13.49 5.56
CA LEU A 55 0.72 -13.59 5.79
C LEU A 55 1.26 -15.01 5.55
N GLN A 56 0.49 -16.04 5.87
CA GLN A 56 0.82 -17.43 5.54
C GLN A 56 0.95 -17.64 4.03
N THR A 57 0.03 -17.08 3.26
CA THR A 57 -0.02 -17.24 1.81
C THR A 57 1.13 -16.47 1.12
N ALA A 58 1.43 -15.27 1.60
CA ALA A 58 2.33 -14.35 0.88
C ALA A 58 3.75 -14.26 1.47
N CYS A 59 3.95 -14.53 2.76
CA CYS A 59 5.18 -14.17 3.46
C CYS A 59 5.86 -15.36 4.15
N TYR A 60 5.10 -16.25 4.79
CA TYR A 60 5.67 -17.27 5.68
C TYR A 60 6.35 -18.45 4.98
N SER A 61 6.34 -18.51 3.65
CA SER A 61 7.21 -19.46 2.95
C SER A 61 8.70 -19.13 3.15
N CYS A 62 9.02 -17.84 3.27
CA CYS A 62 10.41 -17.34 3.35
C CYS A 62 10.70 -16.51 4.60
N HIS A 63 9.67 -16.01 5.28
CA HIS A 63 9.81 -15.19 6.49
C HIS A 63 9.15 -15.92 7.65
N THR A 64 9.87 -16.85 8.26
CA THR A 64 9.46 -17.44 9.54
C THR A 64 10.56 -17.27 10.56
N VAL A 65 10.23 -17.43 11.84
CA VAL A 65 11.24 -17.49 12.91
C VAL A 65 12.31 -18.57 12.65
N SER A 66 11.94 -19.69 12.03
CA SER A 66 12.85 -20.80 11.69
C SER A 66 13.57 -20.64 10.36
N ASN A 67 13.07 -19.80 9.46
CA ASN A 67 13.67 -19.49 8.17
C ASN A 67 13.48 -17.98 7.88
N PRO A 68 14.29 -17.08 8.48
CA PRO A 68 14.14 -15.64 8.33
C PRO A 68 14.92 -15.13 7.12
N SER A 69 14.46 -15.44 5.90
CA SER A 69 15.11 -14.95 4.68
C SER A 69 15.22 -13.42 4.71
N GLY A 70 16.35 -12.88 4.23
CA GLY A 70 16.63 -11.45 4.27
C GLY A 70 16.73 -10.85 5.69
N GLY A 71 16.87 -11.68 6.73
CA GLY A 71 16.96 -11.23 8.12
C GLY A 71 15.63 -10.78 8.72
N ILE A 72 14.51 -11.13 8.08
CA ILE A 72 13.16 -10.76 8.53
C ILE A 72 12.46 -12.01 9.08
N ALA A 73 12.28 -12.05 10.40
CA ALA A 73 11.56 -13.11 11.10
C ALA A 73 10.08 -12.71 11.26
N MET A 74 9.16 -13.59 10.85
CA MET A 74 7.70 -13.45 10.98
C MET A 74 7.08 -14.76 11.50
N ALA A 75 5.75 -14.89 11.43
CA ALA A 75 4.94 -16.07 11.78
C ALA A 75 4.61 -16.24 13.27
N THR A 76 4.77 -15.17 14.05
CA THR A 76 4.21 -15.03 15.39
C THR A 76 3.62 -13.64 15.55
N TYR A 77 2.61 -13.49 16.42
CA TYR A 77 2.02 -12.17 16.68
C TYR A 77 3.08 -11.13 17.07
N ALA A 78 4.06 -11.50 17.90
CA ALA A 78 5.10 -10.60 18.35
C ALA A 78 6.00 -10.12 17.19
N THR A 79 6.45 -11.03 16.34
CA THR A 79 7.32 -10.71 15.20
C THR A 79 6.57 -9.93 14.12
N ASP A 80 5.33 -10.30 13.83
CA ASP A 80 4.54 -9.65 12.79
C ASP A 80 4.13 -8.25 13.22
N LYS A 81 3.74 -8.09 14.50
CA LYS A 81 3.47 -6.77 15.08
C LYS A 81 4.70 -5.87 14.99
N ALA A 82 5.90 -6.38 15.31
CA ALA A 82 7.12 -5.58 15.26
C ALA A 82 7.40 -5.02 13.84
N ILE A 83 7.17 -5.82 12.80
CA ILE A 83 7.37 -5.42 11.40
C ILE A 83 6.22 -4.54 10.89
N ALA A 84 5.00 -4.76 11.37
CA ALA A 84 3.86 -3.90 11.04
C ALA A 84 4.05 -2.48 11.58
N VAL A 85 4.48 -2.33 12.84
CA VAL A 85 4.58 -1.01 13.49
C VAL A 85 5.85 -0.24 13.13
N ASN A 86 6.89 -0.91 12.62
CA ASN A 86 8.11 -0.24 12.18
C ASN A 86 8.05 0.24 10.71
N GLY A 87 6.89 0.10 10.05
CA GLY A 87 6.64 0.58 8.70
C GLY A 87 7.18 -0.31 7.58
N LYS A 88 8.01 -1.33 7.87
CA LYS A 88 8.59 -2.22 6.85
C LYS A 88 7.52 -3.05 6.14
N LEU A 89 6.50 -3.51 6.86
CA LEU A 89 5.40 -4.25 6.25
C LEU A 89 4.65 -3.36 5.25
N TYR A 90 4.26 -2.15 5.67
CA TYR A 90 3.55 -1.21 4.81
C TYR A 90 4.36 -0.86 3.56
N GLY A 91 5.66 -0.57 3.73
CA GLY A 91 6.55 -0.31 2.60
C GLY A 91 6.74 -1.48 1.62
N SER A 92 6.36 -2.70 2.00
CA SER A 92 6.46 -3.89 1.15
C SER A 92 5.13 -4.23 0.44
N ILE A 93 4.00 -3.77 0.98
CA ILE A 93 2.66 -4.06 0.44
C ILE A 93 2.02 -2.86 -0.27
N ASN A 94 2.54 -1.64 -0.04
CA ASN A 94 2.08 -0.42 -0.71
C ASN A 94 2.84 -0.21 -2.03
N HIS A 95 2.11 -0.09 -3.14
CA HIS A 95 2.63 0.24 -4.47
C HIS A 95 2.81 1.75 -4.66
#